data_AF-A0A368H8K0-F1
#
_entry.id   AF-A0A368H8K0-F1
#
_cell.length_a   1.000
_cell.length_b   1.000
_cell.length_c   1.000
_cell.angle_alpha   90.00
_cell.angle_beta   90.00
_cell.angle_gamma   90.00
#
_symmetry.space_group_name_H-M   'P 1'
#
loop_
_entity.id
_entity.type
_entity.pdbx_description
1 polymer ?
#
loop_
_entity_poly.entity_id
_entity_poly.type
_entity_poly.pdbx_seq_one_letter_code
_entity_poly.pdbx_strand_id
1 'polypeptide(L)'
;MPRPCHPLCAEKRDFMEVNPPRSEKDFYAAYDPMVGIGTAIVLMMFFFVVTVKSCVRYAIRKWRMHQFYKRTPPGDAAADDEQPIAETA
;
A
#
# COMPACT_ATOMS: atom_id res chain seq x y z
N MET A 1 20.81 -39.17 31.10
CA MET A 1 20.62 -38.41 32.36
C MET A 1 20.92 -36.95 32.07
N PRO A 2 19.96 -36.01 32.19
CA PRO A 2 20.27 -34.59 31.98
C PRO A 2 21.13 -34.07 33.13
N ARG A 3 22.17 -33.29 32.81
CA ARG A 3 23.08 -32.70 33.81
C ARG A 3 22.40 -31.50 34.49
N PRO A 4 22.48 -31.35 35.82
CA PRO A 4 21.92 -30.21 36.54
C PRO A 4 22.82 -29.00 36.33
N CYS A 5 22.38 -28.04 35.52
CA CYS A 5 23.16 -26.83 35.19
C CYS A 5 22.63 -25.57 35.92
N HIS A 6 22.10 -25.71 37.15
CA HIS A 6 21.68 -24.60 38.01
C HIS A 6 22.91 -24.00 38.73
N PRO A 7 23.08 -22.66 38.90
CA PRO A 7 22.11 -21.56 38.75
C PRO A 7 22.27 -20.69 37.49
N LEU A 8 23.09 -21.13 36.52
CA LEU A 8 23.45 -20.33 35.33
C LEU A 8 22.91 -20.93 34.01
N CYS A 9 21.92 -21.83 34.08
CA CYS A 9 21.17 -22.23 32.90
C CYS A 9 20.40 -21.04 32.35
N ALA A 10 20.95 -20.38 31.33
CA ALA A 10 20.14 -19.56 30.44
C ALA A 10 19.18 -20.50 29.70
N GLU A 11 17.98 -20.68 30.24
CA GLU A 11 16.89 -21.36 29.55
C GLU A 11 16.68 -20.66 28.21
N LYS A 12 16.81 -21.42 27.12
CA LYS A 12 16.63 -20.89 25.77
C LYS A 12 15.18 -20.44 25.65
N ARG A 13 14.94 -19.14 25.70
CA ARG A 13 13.62 -18.58 25.36
C ARG A 13 13.33 -18.89 23.90
N ASP A 14 12.07 -19.16 23.55
CA ASP A 14 11.67 -19.60 22.20
C ASP A 14 12.09 -18.66 21.06
N PHE A 15 12.43 -17.41 21.39
CA PHE A 15 12.89 -16.38 20.45
C PHE A 15 14.36 -15.98 20.62
N MET A 16 15.13 -16.74 21.40
CA MET A 16 16.55 -16.47 21.62
C MET A 16 17.40 -17.45 20.81
N GLU A 17 18.05 -16.91 19.78
CA GLU A 17 19.03 -17.66 19.00
C GLU A 17 20.16 -18.15 19.90
N VAL A 18 20.59 -19.39 19.67
CA VAL A 18 21.63 -20.04 20.49
C VAL A 18 22.98 -19.32 20.34
N ASN A 19 23.21 -18.68 19.20
CA ASN A 19 24.38 -17.85 18.96
C ASN A 19 23.99 -16.66 18.07
N PRO A 20 23.48 -15.55 18.66
CA PRO A 20 23.11 -14.39 17.87
C PRO A 20 24.37 -13.76 17.25
N PRO A 21 24.26 -13.15 16.06
CA PRO A 21 25.36 -12.43 15.44
C PRO A 21 25.84 -11.32 16.39
N ARG A 22 27.15 -11.31 16.67
CA ARG A 22 27.77 -10.37 17.63
C ARG A 22 28.29 -9.10 16.96
N SER A 23 28.29 -9.09 15.63
CA SER A 23 28.70 -7.96 14.78
C SER A 23 27.78 -7.87 13.57
N GLU A 24 27.62 -6.66 13.03
CA GLU A 24 26.89 -6.40 11.79
C GLU A 24 27.45 -7.23 10.63
N LYS A 25 28.77 -7.45 10.58
CA LYS A 25 29.42 -8.25 9.54
C LYS A 25 28.97 -9.70 9.56
N ASP A 26 28.78 -10.28 10.75
CA ASP A 26 28.33 -11.67 10.91
C ASP A 26 26.85 -11.81 10.51
N PHE A 27 26.05 -10.78 10.77
CA PHE A 27 24.66 -10.72 10.34
C PHE A 27 24.55 -10.75 8.81
N TYR A 28 25.28 -9.89 8.10
CA TYR A 28 25.25 -9.84 6.64
C TYR A 28 25.88 -11.07 5.96
N ALA A 29 26.81 -11.75 6.62
CA ALA A 29 27.41 -12.99 6.10
C ALA A 29 26.43 -14.18 6.15
N ALA A 30 25.55 -14.22 7.16
CA ALA A 30 24.56 -15.29 7.32
C ALA A 30 23.22 -15.00 6.62
N TYR A 31 22.97 -13.75 6.25
CA TYR A 31 21.71 -13.33 5.63
C TYR A 31 21.65 -13.72 4.15
N ASP A 32 20.55 -14.34 3.73
CA ASP A 32 20.28 -14.59 2.31
C ASP A 32 19.65 -13.33 1.68
N PRO A 33 20.36 -12.62 0.78
CA PRO A 33 19.85 -11.42 0.12
C PRO A 33 18.58 -11.68 -0.70
N MET A 34 18.29 -12.93 -1.09
CA MET A 34 17.07 -13.27 -1.82
C MET A 34 15.80 -13.03 -1.00
N VAL A 35 15.88 -13.07 0.33
CA VAL A 35 14.73 -12.79 1.21
C VAL A 35 14.31 -11.33 1.09
N GLY A 36 15.28 -10.40 1.07
CA GLY A 36 15.01 -8.98 0.89
C GLY A 36 14.41 -8.68 -0.49
N ILE A 37 14.96 -9.29 -1.54
CA ILE A 37 14.45 -9.12 -2.91
C ILE A 37 13.02 -9.69 -3.03
N GLY A 38 12.79 -10.88 -2.48
CA GLY A 38 11.47 -11.53 -2.49
C GLY A 38 10.41 -10.68 -1.79
N THR A 39 10.72 -10.15 -0.61
CA THR A 39 9.79 -9.27 0.12
C THR A 39 9.50 -7.98 -0.64
N ALA A 40 10.51 -7.35 -1.25
CA ALA A 40 10.34 -6.16 -2.08
C ALA A 40 9.42 -6.41 -3.28
N ILE A 41 9.57 -7.53 -3.97
CA ILE A 41 8.72 -7.92 -5.12
C ILE A 41 7.26 -8.09 -4.67
N VAL A 42 7.02 -8.80 -3.57
CA VAL A 42 5.67 -9.03 -3.04
C VAL A 42 4.99 -7.70 -2.68
N LEU A 43 5.71 -6.80 -2.00
CA LEU A 43 5.21 -5.48 -1.67
C LEU A 43 4.91 -4.65 -2.92
N MET A 44 5.81 -4.67 -3.90
CA MET A 44 5.62 -3.96 -5.16
C MET A 44 4.39 -4.46 -5.91
N MET A 45 4.19 -5.78 -5.99
CA MET A 45 2.99 -6.39 -6.59
C MET A 45 1.72 -5.96 -5.85
N PHE A 46 1.74 -5.95 -4.52
CA PHE A 46 0.60 -5.51 -3.71
C PHE A 46 0.20 -4.07 -4.03
N PHE A 47 1.15 -3.13 -3.98
CA PHE A 47 0.89 -1.74 -4.31
C PHE A 47 0.46 -1.58 -5.78
N PHE A 48 1.07 -2.32 -6.69
CA PHE A 48 0.71 -2.31 -8.10
C PHE A 48 -0.75 -2.71 -8.33
N VAL A 49 -1.22 -3.80 -7.73
CA VAL A 49 -2.61 -4.27 -7.86
C VAL A 49 -3.59 -3.23 -7.31
N VAL A 50 -3.30 -2.66 -6.14
CA VAL A 50 -4.13 -1.60 -5.52
C VAL A 50 -4.17 -0.37 -6.43
N THR A 51 -3.03 0.02 -7.00
CA THR A 51 -2.91 1.18 -7.89
C THR A 51 -3.68 0.95 -9.18
N VAL A 52 -3.49 -0.18 -9.85
CA VAL A 52 -4.19 -0.53 -11.09
C VAL A 52 -5.71 -0.54 -10.88
N LYS A 53 -6.20 -1.16 -9.80
CA LYS A 53 -7.63 -1.17 -9.46
C LYS A 53 -8.18 0.26 -9.31
N SER A 54 -7.41 1.14 -8.68
CA SER A 54 -7.78 2.53 -8.47
C SER A 54 -7.78 3.31 -9.78
N CYS A 55 -6.75 3.14 -10.61
CA CYS A 55 -6.63 3.74 -11.93
C CYS A 55 -7.76 3.29 -12.87
N VAL A 56 -8.11 2.00 -12.92
CA VAL A 56 -9.22 1.50 -13.74
C VAL A 56 -10.55 2.13 -13.33
N ARG A 57 -10.84 2.17 -12.02
CA ARG A 57 -12.07 2.84 -11.52
C ARG A 57 -12.10 4.32 -11.87
N TYR A 58 -10.98 5.01 -11.73
CA TYR A 58 -10.85 6.42 -12.08
C TYR A 58 -11.04 6.65 -13.59
N ALA A 59 -10.37 5.84 -14.42
CA ALA A 59 -10.46 5.91 -15.88
C ALA A 59 -11.90 5.69 -16.36
N ILE A 60 -12.61 4.70 -15.81
CA ILE A 60 -14.03 4.46 -16.16
C ILE A 60 -14.91 5.66 -15.79
N ARG A 61 -14.71 6.26 -14.61
CA ARG A 61 -15.47 7.46 -14.19
C ARG A 61 -15.18 8.65 -15.11
N LYS A 62 -13.91 8.88 -15.42
CA LYS A 62 -13.49 9.98 -16.30
C LYS A 62 -13.96 9.78 -17.72
N TRP A 63 -13.92 8.55 -18.23
CA TRP A 63 -14.43 8.21 -19.54
C TRP A 63 -15.94 8.40 -19.65
N ARG A 64 -16.71 7.98 -18.63
CA ARG A 64 -18.16 8.28 -18.57
C ARG A 64 -18.45 9.77 -18.56
N MET A 65 -17.76 10.56 -17.72
CA MET A 65 -17.90 12.02 -17.74
C MET A 65 -17.61 12.60 -19.12
N HIS A 66 -16.52 12.16 -19.76
CA HIS A 66 -16.15 12.67 -21.08
C HIS A 66 -17.17 12.30 -22.19
N GLN A 67 -17.83 11.14 -22.08
CA GLN A 67 -18.94 10.75 -22.94
C GLN A 67 -20.17 11.67 -22.74
N PHE A 68 -20.49 12.07 -21.50
CA PHE A 68 -21.57 13.03 -21.23
C PHE A 68 -21.27 14.41 -21.82
N TYR A 69 -20.07 14.96 -21.61
CA TYR A 69 -19.66 16.26 -22.18
C TYR A 69 -19.64 16.27 -23.72
N LYS A 70 -19.44 15.13 -24.38
CA LYS A 70 -19.53 15.03 -25.84
C LYS A 70 -20.95 14.88 -26.36
N ARG A 71 -21.91 14.48 -25.52
CA ARG A 71 -23.32 14.29 -25.87
C ARG A 71 -24.18 15.51 -25.60
N THR A 72 -23.80 16.39 -24.69
CA THR A 72 -24.44 17.71 -24.53
C THR A 72 -23.89 18.67 -25.59
N PRO A 73 -24.69 19.10 -26.58
CA PRO A 73 -24.31 20.25 -27.39
C PRO A 73 -24.16 21.48 -26.46
N PRO A 74 -23.26 22.43 -26.76
CA PRO A 74 -23.00 23.61 -25.93
C PRO A 74 -24.18 24.60 -25.82
N GLY A 75 -25.38 24.22 -26.27
CA GLY A 75 -26.58 25.06 -26.29
C GLY A 75 -27.53 24.87 -25.11
N ASP A 76 -27.44 23.77 -24.34
CA ASP A 76 -28.46 23.45 -23.33
C ASP A 76 -27.99 23.68 -21.87
N ALA A 77 -26.72 24.00 -21.66
CA ALA A 77 -26.17 24.25 -20.31
C ALA A 77 -26.17 25.73 -19.90
N ALA A 78 -26.61 26.63 -20.79
CA ALA A 78 -26.63 28.09 -20.55
C ALA A 78 -28.06 28.66 -20.40
N ALA A 79 -29.09 27.81 -20.28
CA ALA A 79 -30.49 28.24 -20.21
C ALA A 79 -31.09 28.29 -18.78
N ASP A 80 -30.38 27.79 -17.76
CA ASP A 80 -30.90 27.74 -16.38
C ASP A 80 -30.26 28.76 -15.42
N ASP A 81 -29.42 29.67 -15.91
CA ASP A 81 -28.80 30.76 -15.10
C ASP A 81 -29.39 32.15 -15.40
N GLU A 82 -30.62 32.23 -15.91
CA GLU A 82 -31.32 33.50 -16.09
C GLU A 82 -32.72 33.50 -15.45
N GLN A 83 -32.72 33.67 -14.12
CA GLN A 83 -33.72 34.53 -13.49
C GLN A 83 -33.02 35.51 -12.52
N PRO A 84 -32.74 36.75 -12.94
CA PRO A 84 -32.84 37.89 -12.04
C PRO A 84 -34.35 38.16 -11.83
N ILE A 85 -34.81 38.51 -10.65
CA ILE A 85 -35.08 39.91 -10.25
C ILE A 85 -35.38 39.85 -8.74
N ALA A 86 -34.64 40.64 -7.98
CA ALA A 86 -34.95 40.99 -6.61
C ALA A 86 -36.29 41.73 -6.51
N GLU A 87 -37.03 41.60 -5.40
CA GLU A 87 -37.77 42.66 -4.68
C GLU A 87 -38.81 42.05 -3.72
N THR A 88 -38.52 42.12 -2.41
CA THR A 88 -39.26 42.89 -1.38
C THR A 88 -40.69 42.43 -1.05
N ALA A 89 -40.89 41.86 0.15
CA ALA A 89 -41.60 42.48 1.28
C ALA A 89 -41.63 41.52 2.48
#